data_AF-S6SZ58-F1
#
_entry.id   AF-S6SZ58-F1
#
_cell.length_a   1.000
_cell.length_b   1.000
_cell.length_c   1.000
_cell.angle_alpha   90.00
_cell.angle_beta   90.00
_cell.angle_gamma   90.00
#
_symmetry.space_group_name_H-M   'P 1'
#
loop_
_entity.id
_entity.type
_entity.pdbx_description
1 polymer ?
#
loop_
_entity_poly.entity_id
_entity_poly.type
_entity_poly.pdbx_seq_one_letter_code
_entity_poly.pdbx_strand_id
1 'polypeptide(L)'
;MSAIDSIQVFQALSSSPHARLEQSAPLGDGLMAAQWNNRHDSQEYHAPTHHTLSCYIADGTGTFRRGQPDQKGSPGKLCVLPAGHESAWVVNGEIRL
;
A
#
# COMPACT_ATOMS: atom_id res chain seq x y z
N MET A 1 -13.36 -7.08 17.34
CA MET A 1 -12.74 -6.87 16.02
C MET A 1 -12.26 -5.43 16.02
N SER A 2 -10.96 -5.21 15.86
CA SER A 2 -10.46 -3.84 15.83
C SER A 2 -10.75 -3.24 14.46
N ALA A 3 -10.84 -1.91 14.34
CA ALA A 3 -11.10 -1.25 13.07
C ALA A 3 -10.06 -1.58 11.98
N ILE A 4 -8.87 -2.11 12.35
CA ILE A 4 -7.84 -2.58 11.41
C ILE A 4 -8.29 -3.79 10.60
N ASP A 5 -9.16 -4.61 11.19
CA ASP A 5 -9.60 -5.90 10.63
C ASP A 5 -10.62 -5.72 9.49
N SER A 6 -11.03 -4.47 9.18
CA SER A 6 -11.88 -4.16 8.03
C SER A 6 -11.16 -3.39 6.92
N ILE A 7 -9.86 -3.06 7.10
CA ILE A 7 -9.09 -2.30 6.12
C ILE A 7 -8.42 -3.26 5.14
N GLN A 8 -9.06 -3.51 3.98
CA GLN A 8 -8.59 -4.53 3.03
C GLN A 8 -7.14 -4.35 2.55
N VAL A 9 -6.68 -3.11 2.35
CA VAL A 9 -5.27 -2.85 1.95
C VAL A 9 -4.29 -3.21 3.07
N PHE A 10 -4.64 -2.90 4.33
CA PHE A 10 -3.83 -3.28 5.49
C PHE A 10 -3.74 -4.80 5.59
N GLN A 11 -4.85 -5.51 5.38
CA GLN A 11 -4.89 -6.97 5.39
C GLN A 11 -4.04 -7.59 4.29
N ALA A 12 -4.13 -7.08 3.06
CA ALA A 12 -3.34 -7.55 1.93
C ALA A 12 -1.84 -7.42 2.21
N LEU A 13 -1.38 -6.26 2.68
CA LEU A 13 0.00 -6.06 3.09
C LEU A 13 0.39 -6.94 4.29
N SER A 14 -0.48 -7.08 5.29
CA SER A 14 -0.22 -7.95 6.45
C SER A 14 -0.06 -9.42 6.08
N SER A 15 -0.77 -9.87 5.03
CA SER A 15 -0.72 -11.25 4.55
C SER A 15 0.48 -11.55 3.66
N SER A 16 1.18 -10.52 3.18
CA SER A 16 2.34 -10.69 2.31
C SER A 16 3.56 -11.11 3.12
N PRO A 17 4.31 -12.16 2.71
CA PRO A 17 5.59 -12.50 3.35
C PRO A 17 6.69 -11.48 3.02
N HIS A 18 6.44 -10.57 2.07
CA HIS A 18 7.38 -9.57 1.58
C HIS A 18 7.20 -8.21 2.25
N ALA A 19 6.01 -7.95 2.80
CA ALA A 19 5.70 -6.72 3.51
C ALA A 19 5.84 -6.91 5.02
N ARG A 20 6.43 -5.92 5.68
CA ARG A 20 6.59 -5.87 7.12
C ARG A 20 5.98 -4.57 7.64
N LEU A 21 5.03 -4.71 8.56
CA LEU A 21 4.50 -3.59 9.32
C LEU A 21 5.57 -3.08 10.27
N GLU A 22 5.92 -1.80 10.17
CA GLU A 22 6.85 -1.16 11.10
C GLU A 22 6.09 -0.44 12.22
N GLN A 23 5.03 0.27 11.88
CA GLN A 23 4.23 1.05 12.82
C GLN A 23 2.77 1.13 12.35
N SER A 24 1.83 1.21 13.28
CA SER A 24 0.44 1.59 12.97
C SER A 24 -0.16 2.39 14.12
N ALA A 25 -1.09 3.27 13.78
CA ALA A 25 -1.84 4.04 14.76
C ALA A 25 -3.25 4.36 14.24
N PRO A 26 -4.30 4.25 15.08
CA PRO A 26 -5.58 4.86 14.78
C PRO A 26 -5.45 6.38 14.80
N LEU A 27 -6.05 7.06 13.84
CA LEU A 27 -6.11 8.52 13.81
C LEU A 27 -7.48 9.06 14.31
N GLY A 28 -8.44 8.17 14.57
CA GLY A 28 -9.83 8.53 14.87
C GLY A 28 -10.68 8.57 13.60
N ASP A 29 -12.00 8.66 13.76
CA ASP A 29 -12.96 8.87 12.66
C ASP A 29 -12.84 7.88 11.48
N GLY A 30 -12.49 6.63 11.78
CA GLY A 30 -12.30 5.58 10.77
C GLY A 30 -10.99 5.69 9.97
N LEU A 31 -10.08 6.59 10.35
CA LEU A 31 -8.76 6.75 9.75
C LEU A 31 -7.70 5.93 10.49
N MET A 32 -6.74 5.46 9.71
CA MET A 32 -5.58 4.73 10.18
C MET A 32 -4.32 5.18 9.45
N ALA A 33 -3.23 5.30 10.19
CA ALA A 33 -1.89 5.36 9.65
C ALA A 33 -1.19 4.01 9.84
N ALA A 34 -0.45 3.59 8.82
CA ALA A 34 0.45 2.45 8.91
C ALA A 34 1.70 2.74 8.08
N GLN A 35 2.85 2.31 8.59
CA GLN A 35 4.13 2.38 7.90
C GLN A 35 4.60 0.97 7.58
N TRP A 36 4.95 0.75 6.32
CA TRP A 36 5.33 -0.53 5.78
C TRP A 36 6.71 -0.45 5.15
N ASN A 37 7.51 -1.51 5.33
CA ASN A 37 8.61 -1.84 4.46
C ASN A 37 8.18 -3.02 3.59
N ASN A 38 8.29 -2.92 2.27
CA ASN A 38 7.93 -3.98 1.33
C ASN A 38 9.01 -4.14 0.26
N ARG A 39 9.17 -5.35 -0.30
CA ARG A 39 10.16 -5.66 -1.33
C ARG A 39 9.81 -6.85 -2.20
N HIS A 40 10.11 -6.77 -3.49
CA HIS A 40 9.98 -7.92 -4.41
C HIS A 40 8.60 -8.61 -4.35
N ASP A 41 7.55 -7.81 -4.36
CA ASP A 41 6.18 -8.24 -4.06
C ASP A 41 5.23 -7.94 -5.23
N SER A 42 4.06 -8.57 -5.20
CA SER A 42 2.96 -8.29 -6.10
C SER A 42 1.66 -8.19 -5.31
N GLN A 43 1.05 -7.00 -5.31
CA GLN A 43 -0.15 -6.71 -4.54
C GLN A 43 -1.34 -6.49 -5.46
N GLU A 44 -2.47 -7.12 -5.15
CA GLU A 44 -3.73 -6.96 -5.86
C GLU A 44 -4.83 -6.53 -4.89
N TYR A 45 -5.49 -5.43 -5.22
CA TYR A 45 -6.56 -4.85 -4.42
C TYR A 45 -7.87 -4.93 -5.22
N HIS A 46 -8.83 -5.69 -4.70
CA HIS A 46 -10.14 -5.90 -5.31
C HIS A 46 -11.17 -4.98 -4.66
N ALA A 47 -11.42 -3.83 -5.30
CA ALA A 47 -12.41 -2.83 -4.92
C ALA A 47 -12.54 -2.58 -3.39
N PRO A 48 -11.46 -2.14 -2.70
CA PRO A 48 -11.52 -1.87 -1.26
C PRO A 48 -12.64 -0.89 -0.90
N THR A 49 -13.25 -1.02 0.26
CA THR A 49 -14.39 -0.18 0.65
C THR A 49 -13.97 1.17 1.25
N HIS A 50 -12.68 1.48 1.25
CA HIS A 50 -12.11 2.72 1.79
C HIS A 50 -11.08 3.31 0.82
N HIS A 51 -10.82 4.60 0.98
CA HIS A 51 -9.75 5.27 0.25
C HIS A 51 -8.42 5.03 0.95
N THR A 52 -7.37 4.74 0.19
CA THR A 52 -6.01 4.64 0.71
C THR A 52 -5.11 5.70 0.08
N LEU A 53 -4.37 6.42 0.92
CA LEU A 53 -3.29 7.31 0.51
C LEU A 53 -1.97 6.68 0.97
N SER A 54 -1.02 6.53 0.05
CA SER A 54 0.32 6.04 0.33
C SER A 54 1.35 7.10 -0.02
N CYS A 55 2.36 7.28 0.83
CA CYS A 55 3.47 8.19 0.60
C CYS A 55 4.76 7.40 0.58
N TYR A 56 5.53 7.48 -0.51
CA TYR A 56 6.77 6.71 -0.61
C TYR A 56 7.85 7.46 0.17
N ILE A 57 8.17 6.99 1.37
CA ILE A 57 9.12 7.62 2.28
C ILE A 57 10.55 7.41 1.76
N ALA A 58 10.86 6.19 1.32
CA ALA A 58 12.16 5.83 0.76
C ALA A 58 12.00 4.75 -0.32
N ASP A 59 12.95 4.75 -1.27
CA ASP A 59 12.98 3.87 -2.43
C ASP A 59 11.67 3.86 -3.26
N GLY A 60 11.24 2.71 -3.77
CA GLY A 60 10.03 2.58 -4.58
C GLY A 60 10.19 2.89 -6.08
N THR A 61 11.41 3.10 -6.57
CA THR A 61 11.69 3.41 -7.99
C THR A 61 11.39 2.26 -8.96
N GLY A 62 11.35 1.02 -8.47
CA GLY A 62 10.89 -0.13 -9.25
C GLY A 62 9.44 -0.52 -8.97
N THR A 63 8.68 0.29 -8.22
CA THR A 63 7.25 0.03 -7.96
C THR A 63 6.38 0.67 -9.04
N PHE A 64 5.39 -0.06 -9.56
CA PHE A 64 4.49 0.41 -10.61
C PHE A 64 3.18 -0.38 -10.65
N ARG A 65 2.13 0.22 -11.23
CA ARG A 65 0.88 -0.47 -11.51
C ARG A 65 1.09 -1.42 -12.69
N ARG A 66 0.65 -2.68 -12.60
CA ARG A 66 0.92 -3.73 -13.60
C ARG A 66 0.49 -3.35 -15.03
N GLY A 67 -0.59 -2.58 -15.17
CA GLY A 67 -1.07 -2.08 -16.47
C GLY A 67 -0.38 -0.79 -16.97
N GLN A 68 0.55 -0.21 -16.21
CA GLN A 68 1.26 1.03 -16.56
C GLN A 68 2.75 0.91 -16.13
N PRO A 69 3.51 -0.03 -16.72
CA PRO A 69 4.86 -0.34 -16.27
C PRO A 69 5.86 0.81 -16.40
N ASP A 70 5.62 1.76 -17.30
CA ASP A 70 6.49 2.92 -17.50
C ASP A 70 6.26 4.03 -16.44
N GLN A 71 5.17 3.96 -15.70
CA GLN A 71 4.87 4.88 -14.60
C GLN A 71 5.40 4.31 -13.29
N LYS A 72 6.69 4.56 -13.06
CA LYS A 72 7.39 4.16 -11.85
C LYS A 72 7.14 5.12 -10.68
N GLY A 73 7.24 4.56 -9.48
CA GLY A 73 7.30 5.32 -8.24
C GLY A 73 8.65 6.02 -8.04
N SER A 74 8.76 6.76 -6.95
CA SER A 74 9.99 7.35 -6.43
C SER A 74 9.74 7.83 -5.00
N PRO A 75 10.79 8.12 -4.20
CA PRO A 75 10.62 8.80 -2.93
C PRO A 75 9.85 10.11 -3.09
N GLY A 76 9.01 10.44 -2.12
CA GLY A 76 8.12 11.60 -2.11
C GLY A 76 6.88 11.49 -3.01
N LYS A 77 6.68 10.39 -3.74
CA LYS A 77 5.44 10.17 -4.50
C LYS A 77 4.27 9.89 -3.57
N LEU A 78 3.14 10.49 -3.90
CA LEU A 78 1.85 10.17 -3.32
C LEU A 78 1.05 9.32 -4.31
N CYS A 79 0.47 8.23 -3.81
CA CYS A 79 -0.44 7.37 -4.56
C CYS A 79 -1.78 7.32 -3.86
N VAL A 80 -2.86 7.41 -4.63
CA VAL A 80 -4.23 7.30 -4.13
C VAL A 80 -4.87 6.06 -4.74
N LEU A 81 -5.41 5.20 -3.90
CA LEU A 81 -6.34 4.15 -4.30
C LEU A 81 -7.75 4.56 -3.85
N PRO A 82 -8.62 4.97 -4.78
CA PRO A 82 -10.00 5.29 -4.43
C PRO A 82 -10.78 4.05 -3.97
N ALA A 83 -11.72 4.24 -3.05
CA ALA A 83 -12.68 3.21 -2.67
C ALA A 83 -13.43 2.68 -3.91
N GLY A 84 -13.68 1.38 -3.93
CA GLY A 84 -14.34 0.67 -5.04
C GLY A 84 -13.44 0.44 -6.26
N HIS A 85 -12.21 0.96 -6.28
CA HIS A 85 -11.34 0.83 -7.45
C HIS A 85 -10.39 -0.36 -7.34
N GLU A 86 -10.17 -1.04 -8.46
CA GLU A 86 -9.24 -2.18 -8.53
C GLU A 86 -7.85 -1.73 -9.00
N SER A 87 -6.81 -2.32 -8.39
CA SER A 87 -5.45 -2.11 -8.86
C SER A 87 -4.54 -3.28 -8.52
N ALA A 88 -3.62 -3.58 -9.44
CA ALA A 88 -2.56 -4.54 -9.27
C ALA A 88 -1.20 -3.84 -9.41
N TRP A 89 -0.29 -4.10 -8.48
CA TRP A 89 0.99 -3.44 -8.35
C TRP A 89 2.12 -4.45 -8.31
N VAL A 90 3.24 -4.08 -8.92
CA VAL A 90 4.51 -4.79 -8.80
C VAL A 90 5.44 -3.91 -7.98
N VAL A 91 6.04 -4.48 -6.94
CA VAL A 91 7.10 -3.87 -6.13
C VAL A 91 8.41 -4.53 -6.54
N ASN A 92 9.16 -3.92 -7.45
CA ASN A 92 10.49 -4.41 -7.82
C ASN A 92 11.56 -3.63 -7.05
N GLY A 93 12.32 -4.32 -6.19
CA GLY A 93 13.22 -3.67 -5.23
C GLY A 93 12.51 -3.30 -3.92
N GLU A 94 13.14 -2.45 -3.12
CA GLU A 94 12.66 -2.03 -1.81
C GLU A 94 11.72 -0.82 -1.92
N ILE A 95 10.79 -0.70 -0.97
CA ILE A 95 9.98 0.49 -0.75
C ILE A 95 9.61 0.62 0.73
N ARG A 96 9.67 1.85 1.23
CA ARG A 96 9.13 2.22 2.54
C ARG A 96 8.01 3.23 2.35
N LEU A 97 6.80 2.92 2.82
CA LEU A 97 5.58 3.71 2.57
C LEU A 97 4.63 3.80 3.76
#